data_AF-A0A8I1TG54-F1
#
_entry.id   AF-A0A8I1TG54-F1
#
_cell.length_a   1.000
_cell.length_b   1.000
_cell.length_c   1.000
_cell.angle_alpha   90.00
_cell.angle_beta   90.00
_cell.angle_gamma   90.00
#
_symmetry.space_group_name_H-M   'P 1'
#
loop_
_entity.id
_entity.type
_entity.pdbx_description
1 polymer ?
#
loop_
_entity_poly.entity_id
_entity_poly.type
_entity_poly.pdbx_seq_one_letter_code
_entity_poly.pdbx_strand_id
1 'polypeptide(L)' 'MSDKPEPEARPERVPAMQQLLDNPFLLLFIGITIPTVLYIVWGVMEIASIPVAP' A
#
# COMPACT_ATOMS: atom_id res chain seq x y z
N MET A 1 -20.53 15.18 46.26
CA MET A 1 -19.89 14.30 45.26
C MET A 1 -20.95 13.98 44.21
N SER A 2 -21.00 14.73 43.10
CA SER A 2 -21.90 14.37 41.99
C SER A 2 -21.15 13.44 41.07
N ASP A 3 -21.42 12.15 41.20
CA ASP A 3 -20.97 11.13 40.26
C ASP A 3 -21.90 11.21 39.04
N LYS A 4 -21.48 11.95 38.01
CA LYS A 4 -22.16 11.95 36.71
C LYS A 4 -21.49 10.87 35.87
N PRO A 5 -22.25 9.92 35.28
CA PRO A 5 -21.65 8.97 34.35
C PRO A 5 -21.09 9.76 33.17
N GLU A 6 -19.77 9.70 32.98
CA GLU A 6 -19.14 10.27 31.80
C GLU A 6 -19.67 9.56 30.55
N PRO A 7 -19.94 10.31 29.46
CA PRO A 7 -20.39 9.69 28.22
C PRO A 7 -19.27 8.77 27.73
N GLU A 8 -19.57 7.46 27.61
CA GLU A 8 -18.65 6.49 27.03
C GLU A 8 -18.14 7.01 25.67
N ALA A 9 -16.84 7.30 25.60
CA ALA A 9 -16.20 7.75 24.39
C ALA A 9 -16.36 6.65 23.33
N ARG A 10 -17.17 6.94 22.30
CA ARG A 10 -17.37 6.00 21.19
C ARG A 10 -16.02 5.76 20.51
N PRO A 11 -15.66 4.50 20.20
CA PRO A 11 -14.42 4.23 19.50
C PRO A 11 -14.41 4.96 18.16
N GLU A 12 -13.45 5.88 17.98
CA GLU A 12 -13.22 6.56 16.72
C GLU A 12 -12.79 5.54 15.66
N ARG A 13 -13.45 5.53 14.50
CA ARG A 13 -13.06 4.65 13.40
C ARG A 13 -11.74 5.13 12.81
N VAL A 14 -10.72 4.27 12.86
CA VAL A 14 -9.42 4.57 12.26
C VAL A 14 -9.56 4.66 10.73
N PRO A 15 -9.20 5.79 10.11
CA PRO A 15 -9.18 5.96 8.66
C PRO A 15 -8.35 4.89 7.93
N ALA A 16 -8.82 4.42 6.77
CA ALA A 16 -8.17 3.37 6.00
C ALA A 16 -6.74 3.75 5.55
N MET A 17 -6.50 5.03 5.24
CA MET A 17 -5.17 5.51 4.87
C MET A 17 -4.19 5.44 6.05
N GLN A 18 -4.64 5.71 7.28
CA GLN A 18 -3.80 5.53 8.47
C GLN A 18 -3.42 4.07 8.67
N GLN A 19 -4.38 3.15 8.57
CA GLN A 19 -4.09 1.71 8.68
C GLN A 19 -3.09 1.20 7.63
N LEU A 20 -3.11 1.81 6.43
CA LEU A 20 -2.16 1.49 5.37
C LEU A 20 -0.75 2.03 5.68
N LEU A 21 -0.65 3.28 6.15
CA LEU A 21 0.62 3.92 6.49
C LEU A 21 1.24 3.40 7.80
N ASP A 22 0.42 2.92 8.73
CA ASP A 22 0.86 2.40 10.03
C ASP A 22 1.43 0.97 9.93
N ASN A 23 1.24 0.29 8.80
CA ASN A 23 1.77 -1.06 8.57
C ASN A 23 3.06 -1.00 7.71
N PRO A 24 4.24 -1.11 8.34
CA PRO A 24 5.52 -1.01 7.62
C PRO A 24 5.71 -2.12 6.57
N PHE A 25 5.11 -3.29 6.76
CA PHE A 25 5.18 -4.38 5.79
C PHE A 25 4.32 -4.11 4.56
N LEU A 26 3.15 -3.48 4.72
CA LEU A 26 2.33 -3.06 3.56
C LEU A 26 3.05 -1.98 2.76
N LEU A 27 3.66 -1.01 3.44
CA LEU A 27 4.47 0.01 2.78
C LEU A 27 5.68 -0.59 2.05
N LEU A 28 6.39 -1.52 2.68
CA LEU A 28 7.52 -2.22 2.06
C LEU A 28 7.06 -3.09 0.88
N PHE A 29 5.95 -3.81 1.03
CA PHE A 29 5.39 -4.63 -0.03
C PHE A 29 5.05 -3.78 -1.25
N ILE A 30 4.35 -2.66 -1.06
CA ILE A 30 4.00 -1.73 -2.15
C ILE A 30 5.27 -1.12 -2.75
N GLY A 31 6.21 -0.68 -1.89
CA GLY A 31 7.46 -0.06 -2.30
C GLY A 31 8.37 -0.96 -3.14
N ILE A 32 8.34 -2.28 -2.93
CA ILE A 32 9.09 -3.24 -3.75
C ILE A 32 8.24 -3.72 -4.93
N THR A 33 6.99 -4.09 -4.71
CA THR A 33 6.14 -4.70 -5.73
C THR A 33 5.89 -3.76 -6.91
N ILE A 34 5.64 -2.46 -6.65
CA ILE A 34 5.41 -1.48 -7.71
C ILE A 34 6.60 -1.41 -8.68
N PRO A 35 7.83 -1.05 -8.25
CA PRO A 35 8.96 -0.97 -9.17
C PRO A 35 9.28 -2.33 -9.77
N THR A 36 9.21 -3.43 -9.02
CA THR A 36 9.47 -4.77 -9.56
C THR A 36 8.54 -5.10 -10.72
N VAL A 37 7.22 -4.92 -10.57
CA VAL A 37 6.26 -5.20 -11.64
C VAL A 37 6.48 -4.25 -12.82
N LEU A 38 6.70 -2.96 -12.56
CA LEU A 38 6.97 -1.98 -13.62
C LEU A 38 8.20 -2.36 -14.44
N TYR A 39 9.32 -2.69 -13.78
CA TYR A 39 10.56 -3.09 -14.46
C TYR A 39 10.43 -4.40 -15.20
N ILE A 40 9.68 -5.38 -14.67
CA ILE A 40 9.41 -6.64 -15.37
C ILE A 40 8.61 -6.37 -16.64
N VAL A 41 7.48 -5.65 -16.52
CA VAL A 41 6.63 -5.34 -17.68
C VAL A 41 7.41 -4.55 -18.72
N TRP A 42 8.16 -3.53 -18.29
CA TRP A 42 8.99 -2.76 -19.19
C TRP A 42 10.07 -3.61 -19.87
N GLY A 43 10.78 -4.47 -19.12
CA GLY A 43 11.78 -5.38 -19.68
C GLY A 43 11.19 -6.39 -20.67
N VAL A 44 10.00 -6.91 -20.41
CA VAL A 44 9.29 -7.80 -21.34
C VAL A 44 8.91 -7.07 -22.62
N MET A 45 8.39 -5.84 -22.51
CA MET A 45 8.08 -5.00 -23.68
C MET A 45 9.35 -4.71 -24.51
N GLU A 46 10.47 -4.44 -23.86
CA GLU A 46 11.77 -4.22 -24.52
C GLU A 46 12.19 -5.45 -25.33
N ILE A 47 12.18 -6.63 -24.70
CA ILE A 47 12.54 -7.90 -25.36
C ILE A 47 11.60 -8.22 -26.53
N ALA A 48 10.29 -8.04 -26.34
CA ALA A 48 9.30 -8.29 -27.38
C ALA A 48 9.43 -7.35 -28.59
N SER A 49 10.06 -6.18 -28.40
CA SER A 49 10.27 -5.19 -29.46
C SER A 49 11.58 -5.40 -30.22
N ILE A 50 12.44 -6.34 -29.78
CA ILE A 50 13.68 -6.66 -30.48
C ILE A 50 13.34 -7.35 -31.83
N PRO A 51 13.77 -6.78 -32.96
CA PRO A 51 13.57 -7.42 -34.26
C PRO A 51 14.34 -8.74 -34.31
N VAL A 52 13.65 -9.83 -34.67
CA VAL A 52 14.32 -11.07 -35.02
C VAL A 52 15.08 -10.87 -36.33
N ALA A 53 16.38 -11.14 -36.31
CA ALA A 53 17.21 -11.10 -37.52
C ALA A 53 16.63 -12.05 -38.59
N PRO A 54 16.75 -11.69 -39.89
CA PRO A 54 16.19 -12.48 -40.98
C PRO A 54 16.79 -13.89 -41.08
#